data_AF-A0A0S6VU06-F1
#
_entry.id   AF-A0A0S6VU06-F1
#
_cell.length_a   1.000
_cell.length_b   1.000
_cell.length_c   1.000
_cell.angle_alpha   90.00
_cell.angle_beta   90.00
_cell.angle_gamma   90.00
#
_symmetry.space_group_name_H-M   'P 1'
#
loop_
_entity.id
_entity.type
_entity.pdbx_description
1 polymer ?
#
loop_
_entity_poly.entity_id
_entity_poly.type
_entity_poly.pdbx_seq_one_letter_code
_entity_poly.pdbx_strand_id
1 'polypeptide(L)'
;MDAHITKHFADIIAFAQIVFENVDHSVDMTPERAILRLTAEYGAFRIVVTELFSENLRKYRYYALKGDWVEVGFDNSPDPQVIRLKYGRIGKEHVGEHIPHVHLQDKTELALTDDMTFQMFVEWLKTNIIQEEHGHELENA
;
A
#
# COMPACT_ATOMS: atom_id res chain seq x y z
N MET A 1 -3.50 -9.26 -23.50
CA MET A 1 -3.53 -9.42 -22.04
C MET A 1 -2.13 -9.79 -21.59
N ASP A 2 -1.56 -9.03 -20.67
CA ASP A 2 -0.19 -9.27 -20.22
C ASP A 2 -0.17 -10.40 -19.16
N ALA A 3 0.41 -11.53 -19.53
CA ALA A 3 0.55 -12.69 -18.65
C ALA A 3 1.40 -12.37 -17.40
N HIS A 4 2.32 -11.40 -17.49
CA HIS A 4 3.15 -10.97 -16.38
C HIS A 4 2.33 -10.25 -15.31
N ILE A 5 1.41 -9.36 -15.70
CA ILE A 5 0.56 -8.62 -14.74
C ILE A 5 -0.39 -9.58 -14.01
N THR A 6 -0.97 -10.54 -14.74
CA THR A 6 -1.87 -11.54 -14.17
C THR A 6 -1.15 -12.40 -13.14
N LYS A 7 0.06 -12.86 -13.47
CA LYS A 7 0.91 -13.62 -12.55
C LYS A 7 1.29 -12.77 -11.33
N HIS A 8 1.68 -11.52 -11.54
CA HIS A 8 2.05 -10.59 -10.47
C HIS A 8 0.91 -10.38 -9.46
N PHE A 9 -0.31 -10.14 -9.93
CA PHE A 9 -1.48 -10.03 -9.05
C PHE A 9 -1.76 -11.33 -8.29
N ALA A 10 -1.65 -12.49 -8.96
CA ALA A 10 -1.81 -13.77 -8.29
C ALA A 10 -0.75 -14.00 -7.20
N ASP A 11 0.51 -13.62 -7.45
CA ASP A 11 1.60 -13.71 -6.48
C ASP A 11 1.35 -12.79 -5.27
N ILE A 12 0.83 -11.58 -5.48
CA ILE A 12 0.42 -10.67 -4.39
C ILE A 12 -0.71 -11.29 -3.55
N ILE A 13 -1.77 -11.78 -4.20
CA ILE A 13 -2.93 -12.36 -3.51
C ILE A 13 -2.49 -13.57 -2.69
N ALA A 14 -1.70 -14.48 -3.28
CA ALA A 14 -1.21 -15.67 -2.59
C ALA A 14 -0.34 -15.28 -1.38
N PHE A 15 0.53 -14.28 -1.53
CA PHE A 15 1.35 -13.82 -0.41
C PHE A 15 0.52 -13.13 0.68
N ALA A 16 -0.47 -12.34 0.31
CA ALA A 16 -1.40 -11.73 1.27
C ALA A 16 -2.16 -12.78 2.08
N GLN A 17 -2.63 -13.87 1.44
CA GLN A 17 -3.31 -14.98 2.11
C GLN A 17 -2.42 -15.77 3.08
N ILE A 18 -1.09 -15.69 2.94
CA ILE A 18 -0.15 -16.30 3.87
C ILE A 18 0.08 -15.40 5.10
N VAL A 19 0.04 -14.08 4.91
CA VAL A 19 0.50 -13.11 5.92
C VAL A 19 -0.65 -12.49 6.72
N PHE A 20 -1.81 -12.31 6.09
CA PHE A 20 -2.94 -11.57 6.64
C PHE A 20 -4.17 -12.46 6.86
N GLU A 21 -5.08 -11.97 7.69
CA GLU A 21 -6.37 -12.57 7.97
C GLU A 21 -7.46 -11.90 7.12
N ASN A 22 -8.60 -12.58 6.94
CA ASN A 22 -9.80 -12.03 6.30
C ASN A 22 -9.54 -11.32 4.95
N VAL A 23 -8.70 -11.94 4.12
CA VAL A 23 -8.28 -11.37 2.82
C VAL A 23 -9.44 -11.40 1.83
N ASP A 24 -9.90 -10.22 1.43
CA ASP A 24 -10.82 -10.00 0.31
C ASP A 24 -10.10 -9.27 -0.83
N HIS A 25 -10.46 -9.58 -2.07
CA HIS A 25 -9.84 -8.94 -3.22
C HIS A 25 -10.76 -8.88 -4.44
N SER A 26 -10.50 -7.90 -5.30
CA SER A 26 -11.09 -7.79 -6.62
C SER A 26 -10.03 -7.45 -7.66
N VAL A 27 -10.17 -8.03 -8.83
CA VAL A 27 -9.31 -7.78 -9.98
C VAL A 27 -10.18 -7.33 -11.15
N ASP A 28 -9.86 -6.16 -11.71
CA ASP A 28 -10.47 -5.63 -12.94
C ASP A 28 -9.39 -5.52 -14.02
N MET A 29 -9.57 -6.25 -15.11
CA MET A 29 -8.62 -6.37 -16.21
C MET A 29 -9.32 -5.96 -17.50
N THR A 30 -8.77 -4.91 -18.13
CA THR A 30 -9.18 -4.39 -19.43
C THR A 30 -7.95 -4.26 -20.33
N PRO A 31 -8.09 -4.05 -21.64
CA PRO A 31 -6.96 -3.73 -22.50
C PRO A 31 -6.18 -2.48 -22.07
N GLU A 32 -6.86 -1.49 -21.48
CA GLU A 32 -6.28 -0.19 -21.13
C GLU A 32 -5.67 -0.14 -19.72
N ARG A 33 -6.19 -0.98 -18.81
CA ARG A 33 -5.75 -1.02 -17.41
C ARG A 33 -5.93 -2.39 -16.77
N ALA A 34 -5.10 -2.65 -15.77
CA ALA A 34 -5.20 -3.78 -14.86
C ALA A 34 -5.14 -3.26 -13.42
N ILE A 35 -6.15 -3.55 -12.60
CA ILE A 35 -6.21 -3.09 -11.21
C ILE A 35 -6.53 -4.24 -10.25
N LEU A 36 -5.71 -4.37 -9.23
CA LEU A 36 -5.94 -5.18 -8.04
C LEU A 36 -6.37 -4.25 -6.91
N ARG A 37 -7.45 -4.61 -6.22
CA ARG A 37 -7.81 -4.07 -4.91
C ARG A 37 -7.87 -5.21 -3.93
N LEU A 38 -7.21 -5.07 -2.80
CA LEU A 38 -7.16 -6.06 -1.74
C LEU A 38 -7.37 -5.38 -0.40
N THR A 39 -8.19 -5.99 0.43
CA THR A 39 -8.37 -5.62 1.84
C THR A 39 -8.11 -6.84 2.71
N ALA A 40 -7.48 -6.63 3.85
CA ALA A 40 -7.20 -7.71 4.80
C ALA A 40 -7.06 -7.16 6.22
N GLU A 41 -6.86 -8.06 7.17
CA GLU A 41 -6.61 -7.73 8.57
C GLU A 41 -5.20 -8.18 9.00
N TYR A 42 -4.54 -7.37 9.81
CA TYR A 42 -3.23 -7.64 10.39
C TYR A 42 -3.24 -7.19 11.85
N GLY A 43 -3.64 -8.11 12.75
CA GLY A 43 -3.91 -7.76 14.15
C GLY A 43 -5.01 -6.68 14.23
N ALA A 44 -4.74 -5.58 14.94
CA ALA A 44 -5.68 -4.46 15.06
C ALA A 44 -5.79 -3.57 13.80
N PHE A 45 -5.04 -3.88 12.74
CA PHE A 45 -4.94 -3.03 11.56
C PHE A 45 -5.74 -3.59 10.39
N ARG A 46 -6.48 -2.72 9.72
CA ARG A 46 -7.03 -2.99 8.39
C ARG A 46 -6.01 -2.62 7.33
N ILE A 47 -5.66 -3.58 6.50
CA ILE A 47 -4.74 -3.43 5.38
C ILE A 47 -5.55 -3.13 4.12
N VAL A 48 -5.15 -2.10 3.38
CA VAL A 48 -5.75 -1.71 2.11
C VAL A 48 -4.66 -1.59 1.06
N VAL A 49 -4.77 -2.38 0.01
CA VAL A 49 -3.80 -2.48 -1.08
C VAL A 49 -4.51 -2.20 -2.39
N THR A 50 -3.95 -1.29 -3.18
CA THR A 50 -4.35 -1.08 -4.57
C THR A 50 -3.11 -1.06 -5.44
N GLU A 51 -3.13 -1.82 -6.52
CA GLU A 51 -2.08 -1.81 -7.52
C GLU A 51 -2.69 -1.73 -8.92
N LEU A 52 -2.25 -0.74 -9.70
CA LEU A 52 -2.80 -0.38 -10.99
C LEU A 52 -1.68 -0.29 -12.02
N PHE A 53 -1.84 -1.01 -13.12
CA PHE A 53 -1.04 -0.84 -14.32
C PHE A 53 -1.90 -0.14 -15.38
N SER A 54 -1.44 1.02 -15.85
CA SER A 54 -2.09 1.81 -16.91
C SER A 54 -1.04 2.63 -17.62
N GLU A 55 -1.13 2.80 -18.95
CA GLU A 55 -0.21 3.68 -19.71
C GLU A 55 1.27 3.31 -19.51
N ASN A 56 1.58 2.01 -19.39
CA ASN A 56 2.92 1.48 -19.07
C ASN A 56 3.51 1.94 -17.73
N LEU A 57 2.68 2.46 -16.83
CA LEU A 57 3.07 2.91 -15.50
C LEU A 57 2.41 2.05 -14.41
N ARG A 58 3.22 1.65 -13.43
CA ARG A 58 2.75 1.02 -12.19
C ARG A 58 2.41 2.10 -11.17
N LYS A 59 1.17 2.07 -10.68
CA LYS A 59 0.66 2.93 -9.62
C LYS A 59 0.28 2.05 -8.44
N TYR A 60 0.64 2.44 -7.23
CA TYR A 60 0.34 1.65 -6.04
C TYR A 60 -0.10 2.52 -4.87
N ARG A 61 -0.88 1.93 -3.97
CA ARG A 61 -1.31 2.49 -2.69
C ARG A 61 -1.39 1.36 -1.67
N TYR A 62 -0.54 1.40 -0.65
CA TYR A 62 -0.49 0.39 0.41
C TYR A 62 -0.64 1.06 1.77
N TYR A 63 -1.72 0.75 2.47
CA TYR A 63 -2.12 1.44 3.68
C TYR A 63 -2.37 0.44 4.81
N ALA A 64 -1.97 0.81 6.02
CA ALA A 64 -2.38 0.16 7.25
C ALA A 64 -3.16 1.18 8.10
N LEU A 65 -4.37 0.81 8.50
CA LEU A 65 -5.29 1.66 9.22
C LEU A 65 -5.63 1.05 10.59
N LYS A 66 -5.62 1.85 11.65
CA LYS A 66 -6.13 1.45 12.97
C LYS A 66 -7.49 2.13 13.18
N GLY A 67 -8.57 1.39 12.96
CA GLY A 67 -9.91 1.99 12.81
C GLY A 67 -9.99 2.87 11.56
N ASP A 68 -10.32 4.15 11.74
CA ASP A 68 -10.37 5.15 10.66
C ASP A 68 -9.07 5.95 10.50
N TRP A 69 -8.08 5.70 11.37
CA TRP A 69 -6.79 6.40 11.36
C TRP A 69 -5.80 5.73 10.40
N VAL A 70 -5.16 6.51 9.52
CA VAL A 70 -4.05 6.01 8.69
C VAL A 70 -2.76 6.01 9.50
N GLU A 71 -2.32 4.83 9.92
CA GLU A 71 -1.04 4.66 10.61
C GLU A 71 0.11 4.92 9.64
N VAL A 72 0.04 4.30 8.46
CA VAL A 72 1.00 4.47 7.38
C VAL A 72 0.32 4.28 6.02
N GLY A 73 0.76 5.05 5.02
CA GLY A 73 0.33 4.91 3.63
C GLY A 73 1.49 5.13 2.66
N PHE A 74 1.86 4.10 1.90
CA PHE A 74 2.85 4.21 0.82
C PHE A 74 2.12 4.36 -0.52
N ASP A 75 2.42 5.40 -1.28
CA ASP A 75 1.93 5.52 -2.65
C ASP A 75 2.89 6.27 -3.56
N ASN A 76 2.57 6.28 -4.85
CA ASN A 76 3.32 7.01 -5.86
C ASN A 76 2.41 7.91 -6.71
N SER A 77 1.25 8.28 -6.18
CA SER A 77 0.34 9.15 -6.93
C SER A 77 0.86 10.60 -6.98
N PRO A 78 0.50 11.37 -8.02
CA PRO A 78 0.98 12.75 -8.12
C PRO A 78 0.43 13.61 -6.96
N ASP A 79 1.33 14.08 -6.12
CA ASP A 79 1.03 14.94 -4.97
C ASP A 79 1.85 16.24 -5.07
N PRO A 80 1.21 17.43 -5.11
CA PRO A 80 1.91 18.72 -5.15
C PRO A 80 2.90 18.94 -3.99
N GLN A 81 2.61 18.42 -2.80
CA GLN A 81 3.50 18.50 -1.64
C GLN A 81 4.74 17.65 -1.86
N VAL A 82 4.59 16.43 -2.39
CA VAL A 82 5.70 15.52 -2.73
C VAL A 82 6.58 16.13 -3.83
N ILE A 83 5.95 16.68 -4.87
CA ILE A 83 6.64 17.37 -5.97
C ILE A 83 7.45 18.56 -5.42
N ARG A 84 6.85 19.37 -4.53
CA ARG A 84 7.56 20.47 -3.87
C ARG A 84 8.71 19.95 -2.98
N LEU A 85 8.52 18.84 -2.29
CA LEU A 85 9.54 18.23 -1.44
C LEU A 85 10.76 17.77 -2.25
N LYS A 86 10.53 17.12 -3.41
CA LYS A 86 11.60 16.62 -4.30
C LYS A 86 12.29 17.75 -5.09
N TYR A 87 11.52 18.67 -5.66
CA TYR A 87 12.01 19.62 -6.66
C TYR A 87 12.08 21.08 -6.20
N GLY A 88 11.50 21.41 -5.04
CA GLY A 88 11.50 22.77 -4.52
C GLY A 88 10.91 23.79 -5.50
N ARG A 89 11.72 24.77 -5.92
CA ARG A 89 11.29 25.91 -6.74
C ARG A 89 10.90 25.54 -8.17
N ILE A 90 11.45 24.44 -8.71
CA ILE A 90 11.16 23.98 -10.07
C ILE A 90 10.01 22.97 -10.13
N GLY A 91 9.33 22.69 -9.00
CA GLY A 91 8.27 21.69 -8.94
C GLY A 91 7.10 21.91 -9.92
N LYS A 92 6.86 23.14 -10.41
CA LYS A 92 5.83 23.43 -11.43
C LYS A 92 6.10 22.73 -12.77
N GLU A 93 7.36 22.44 -13.09
CA GLU A 93 7.75 21.74 -14.32
C GLU A 93 7.51 20.22 -14.22
N HIS A 94 7.31 19.72 -13.00
CA HIS A 94 7.17 18.30 -12.68
C HIS A 94 5.74 17.93 -12.24
N VAL A 95 4.75 18.76 -12.58
CA VAL A 95 3.35 18.50 -12.24
C VAL A 95 2.88 17.21 -12.91
N GLY A 96 2.28 16.31 -12.12
CA GLY A 96 1.81 15.01 -12.60
C GLY A 96 2.84 13.89 -12.50
N GLU A 97 4.07 14.18 -12.03
CA GLU A 97 5.07 13.14 -11.78
C GLU A 97 4.61 12.22 -10.65
N HIS A 98 4.77 10.91 -10.88
CA HIS A 98 4.48 9.87 -9.90
C HIS A 98 5.75 9.62 -9.08
N ILE A 99 5.79 10.20 -7.88
CA ILE A 99 6.96 10.14 -7.01
C ILE A 99 6.61 9.24 -5.83
N PRO A 100 7.36 8.16 -5.58
CA PRO A 100 7.19 7.33 -4.39
C PRO A 100 7.33 8.13 -3.09
N HIS A 101 6.37 7.95 -2.19
CA HIS A 101 6.35 8.61 -0.90
C HIS A 101 5.57 7.81 0.14
N VAL A 102 5.73 8.20 1.40
CA VAL A 102 5.01 7.68 2.54
C VAL A 102 4.29 8.82 3.28
N HIS A 103 3.03 8.55 3.62
CA HIS A 103 2.22 9.30 4.55
C HIS A 103 2.29 8.64 5.92
N LEU A 104 2.54 9.43 6.97
CA LEU A 104 2.56 9.00 8.36
C LEU A 104 1.60 9.87 9.18
N GLN A 105 1.18 9.36 10.34
CA GLN A 105 0.35 10.08 11.32
C GLN A 105 -0.91 10.71 10.69
N ASP A 106 -1.77 9.91 10.08
CA ASP A 106 -2.97 10.38 9.38
C ASP A 106 -2.68 11.41 8.27
N LYS A 107 -1.59 11.17 7.54
CA LYS A 107 -1.14 11.98 6.40
C LYS A 107 -0.70 13.40 6.77
N THR A 108 -0.44 13.69 8.05
CA THR A 108 0.14 14.97 8.46
C THR A 108 1.64 15.03 8.21
N GLU A 109 2.30 13.87 8.18
CA GLU A 109 3.72 13.74 7.86
C GLU A 109 3.90 13.07 6.49
N LEU A 110 4.89 13.55 5.74
CA LEU A 110 5.15 13.15 4.36
C LEU A 110 6.66 13.05 4.11
N ALA A 111 7.11 11.92 3.57
CA ALA A 111 8.51 11.71 3.21
C ALA A 111 8.65 11.01 1.85
N LEU A 112 9.74 11.31 1.14
CA LEU A 112 10.09 10.61 -0.09
C LEU A 112 10.59 9.19 0.23
N THR A 113 10.28 8.25 -0.65
CA THR A 113 10.79 6.87 -0.56
C THR A 113 11.34 6.42 -1.90
N ASP A 114 11.92 5.23 -1.91
CA ASP A 114 12.08 4.46 -3.15
C ASP A 114 10.73 3.81 -3.55
N ASP A 115 10.69 3.24 -4.75
CA ASP A 115 9.57 2.44 -5.23
C ASP A 115 9.23 1.31 -4.25
N MET A 116 7.97 1.29 -3.79
CA MET A 116 7.49 0.29 -2.84
C MET A 116 6.87 -0.90 -3.57
N THR A 117 7.34 -2.11 -3.26
CA THR A 117 6.67 -3.36 -3.66
C THR A 117 5.77 -3.86 -2.53
N PHE A 118 4.80 -4.72 -2.86
CA PHE A 118 3.93 -5.30 -1.84
C PHE A 118 4.73 -6.11 -0.81
N GLN A 119 5.78 -6.82 -1.24
CA GLN A 119 6.65 -7.57 -0.34
C GLN A 119 7.42 -6.65 0.61
N MET A 120 7.98 -5.55 0.09
CA MET A 120 8.66 -4.55 0.93
C MET A 120 7.69 -3.92 1.94
N PHE A 121 6.46 -3.64 1.54
CA PHE A 121 5.42 -3.15 2.44
C PHE A 121 5.13 -4.14 3.57
N VAL A 122 4.96 -5.42 3.25
CA VAL A 122 4.76 -6.48 4.25
C VAL A 122 5.92 -6.57 5.24
N GLU A 123 7.16 -6.55 4.75
CA GLU A 123 8.33 -6.59 5.64
C GLU A 123 8.45 -5.33 6.51
N TRP A 124 8.07 -4.17 5.96
CA TRP A 124 7.95 -2.94 6.74
C TRP A 124 6.91 -3.09 7.87
N LEU A 125 5.73 -3.66 7.58
CA LEU A 125 4.69 -3.88 8.60
C LEU A 125 5.20 -4.78 9.72
N LYS A 126 5.78 -5.94 9.39
CA LYS A 126 6.33 -6.87 10.40
C LYS A 126 7.40 -6.24 11.28
N THR A 127 8.17 -5.30 10.73
CA THR A 127 9.27 -4.64 11.45
C THR A 127 8.77 -3.49 12.34
N ASN A 128 7.76 -2.74 11.90
CA ASN A 128 7.38 -1.46 12.50
C ASN A 128 6.03 -1.47 13.21
N ILE A 129 5.17 -2.45 12.93
CA ILE A 129 3.86 -2.59 13.56
C ILE A 129 3.89 -3.82 14.45
N ILE A 130 3.85 -3.59 15.76
CA ILE A 130 3.73 -4.66 16.75
C ILE A 130 2.30 -5.20 16.68
N GLN A 131 2.16 -6.49 16.42
CA GLN A 131 0.90 -7.18 16.62
C GLN A 131 0.66 -7.24 18.14
N GLU A 132 -0.32 -6.50 18.65
CA GLU A 132 -0.81 -6.75 20.00
C GLU A 132 -1.50 -8.13 19.98
N GLU A 133 -0.79 -9.16 20.42
CA GLU A 133 -1.37 -10.47 20.66
C GLU A 133 -2.49 -10.28 21.69
N HIS A 134 -3.72 -10.66 21.32
CA HIS A 134 -4.79 -10.77 22.30
C HIS A 134 -4.37 -11.84 23.31
N GLY A 135 -3.99 -11.39 24.50
CA GLY A 135 -3.80 -12.26 25.65
C GLY A 135 -5.07 -13.08 25.86
N HIS A 136 -4.97 -14.38 25.63
CA HIS A 136 -5.91 -15.35 26.18
C HIS A 136 -5.74 -15.29 27.70
N GLU A 137 -6.48 -14.41 28.36
CA GLU A 137 -6.74 -14.54 29.80
C GLU A 137 -7.62 -15.78 29.97
N LEU A 138 -6.95 -16.91 30.18
CA LEU A 138 -7.50 -18.01 30.96
C LEU A 138 -7.58 -17.55 32.41
N GLU A 139 -8.65 -16.87 32.79
CA GLU A 139 -9.06 -16.84 34.19
C GLU A 139 -9.97 -18.04 34.46
N ASN A 140 -9.33 -19.11 34.92
CA ASN A 140 -9.95 -20.05 35.85
C ASN A 140 -10.12 -19.32 37.20
N ALA A 141 -11.35 -19.07 37.62
CA ALA A 141 -11.75 -18.98 39.02
C ALA A 141 -13.22 -19.35 39.17
#